data_AF-A0A7J2U3I2-F1
#
_entry.id   AF-A0A7J2U3I2-F1
#
_cell.length_a   1.000
_cell.length_b   1.000
_cell.length_c   1.000
_cell.angle_alpha   90.00
_cell.angle_beta   90.00
_cell.angle_gamma   90.00
#
_symmetry.space_group_name_H-M   'P 1'
#
loop_
_entity.id
_entity.type
_entity.pdbx_description
1 polymer ?
#
loop_
_entity_poly.entity_id
_entity_poly.type
_entity_poly.pdbx_seq_one_letter_code
_entity_poly.pdbx_strand_id
1 'polypeptide(L)'
;MEALDAMNGYKQMRMSIWGQTAYMLASATGIQTSMIFELYVERAIKSKKLVIMPFTIVTLSSTWRKILSYVENGGAVYTSVIRGVANLRALHEAPTHLWTELFGVEKHSSQQAL
;
A
#
# COMPACT_ATOMS: atom_id res chain seq x y z
N MET A 1 -29.59 -12.66 6.09
CA MET A 1 -29.32 -11.75 4.96
C MET A 1 -28.42 -10.58 5.39
N GLU A 2 -28.64 -10.00 6.57
CA GLU A 2 -27.84 -8.87 7.11
C GLU A 2 -26.35 -9.16 7.38
N ALA A 3 -25.97 -10.37 7.82
CA ALA A 3 -24.56 -10.69 8.09
C ALA A 3 -23.69 -10.75 6.82
N LEU A 4 -24.28 -11.11 5.67
CA LEU A 4 -23.58 -11.20 4.40
C LEU A 4 -23.39 -9.83 3.76
N ASP A 5 -24.38 -8.93 3.91
CA ASP A 5 -24.27 -7.52 3.52
C ASP A 5 -23.35 -6.72 4.44
N ALA A 6 -23.33 -7.03 5.74
CA ALA A 6 -22.33 -6.48 6.66
C ALA A 6 -20.92 -6.97 6.32
N MET A 7 -20.75 -8.25 5.94
CA MET A 7 -19.46 -8.77 5.45
C MET A 7 -19.04 -8.20 4.10
N ASN A 8 -19.99 -7.94 3.18
CA ASN A 8 -19.72 -7.28 1.90
C ASN A 8 -19.38 -5.79 2.11
N GLY A 9 -20.09 -5.13 3.03
CA GLY A 9 -19.79 -3.81 3.53
C GLY A 9 -18.40 -3.75 4.14
N TYR A 10 -18.04 -4.66 5.05
CA TYR A 10 -16.70 -4.76 5.65
C TYR A 10 -15.59 -5.11 4.63
N LYS A 11 -15.90 -5.89 3.59
CA LYS A 11 -14.97 -6.19 2.49
C LYS A 11 -14.76 -5.01 1.53
N GLN A 12 -15.80 -4.21 1.27
CA GLN A 12 -15.69 -2.98 0.46
C GLN A 12 -15.15 -1.79 1.28
N MET A 13 -15.44 -1.75 2.57
CA MET A 13 -15.05 -0.72 3.55
C MET A 13 -13.67 -1.03 4.15
N ARG A 14 -12.70 -1.34 3.30
CA ARG A 14 -11.27 -1.25 3.66
C ARG A 14 -10.54 -0.18 2.88
N MET A 15 -11.26 0.88 2.51
CA MET A 15 -10.62 2.18 2.34
C MET A 15 -10.22 2.66 3.72
N SER A 16 -8.96 2.39 4.10
CA SER A 16 -8.42 2.91 5.35
C SER A 16 -8.62 4.42 5.39
N ILE A 17 -8.97 4.97 6.55
CA ILE A 17 -9.05 6.43 6.78
C ILE A 17 -7.82 7.12 6.18
N TRP A 18 -6.66 6.48 6.28
CA TRP A 18 -5.39 6.89 5.69
C TRP A 18 -5.41 7.07 4.16
N GLY A 19 -6.01 6.14 3.42
CA GLY A 19 -6.17 6.25 1.97
C GLY A 19 -7.07 7.43 1.59
N GLN A 20 -8.13 7.67 2.37
CA GLN A 20 -9.04 8.80 2.15
C GLN A 20 -8.35 10.14 2.45
N THR A 21 -7.58 10.24 3.54
CA THR A 21 -6.82 11.46 3.87
C THR A 21 -5.81 11.80 2.77
N ALA A 22 -5.08 10.81 2.26
CA ALA A 22 -4.14 11.04 1.17
C ALA A 22 -4.85 11.47 -0.13
N TYR A 23 -6.01 10.88 -0.43
CA TYR A 23 -6.84 11.30 -1.57
C TYR A 23 -7.28 12.76 -1.43
N MET A 24 -7.83 13.14 -0.27
CA MET A 24 -8.26 14.50 -0.01
C MET A 24 -7.12 15.51 -0.16
N LEU A 25 -5.94 15.20 0.38
CA LEU A 25 -4.77 16.06 0.26
C LEU A 25 -4.32 16.21 -1.20
N ALA A 26 -4.19 15.11 -1.92
CA ALA A 26 -3.80 15.13 -3.34
C ALA A 26 -4.82 15.91 -4.18
N SER A 27 -6.13 15.70 -3.95
CA SER A 27 -7.18 16.46 -4.61
C SER A 27 -7.14 17.95 -4.26
N ALA A 28 -6.86 18.31 -3.01
CA ALA A 28 -6.76 19.71 -2.57
C ALA A 28 -5.59 20.45 -3.24
N THR A 29 -4.52 19.74 -3.62
CA THR A 29 -3.39 20.31 -4.37
C THR A 29 -3.66 20.50 -5.88
N GLY A 30 -4.87 20.17 -6.35
CA GLY A 30 -5.24 20.28 -7.77
C GLY A 30 -4.70 19.13 -8.65
N ILE A 31 -4.15 18.08 -8.04
CA ILE A 31 -3.68 16.90 -8.77
C ILE A 31 -4.88 16.02 -9.13
N GLN A 32 -4.99 15.64 -10.41
CA GLN A 32 -6.00 14.69 -10.86
C GLN A 32 -5.75 13.32 -10.22
N THR A 33 -6.56 13.01 -9.21
CA THR A 33 -6.36 11.85 -8.34
C THR A 33 -7.53 10.88 -8.44
N SER A 34 -7.25 9.59 -8.35
CA SER A 34 -8.27 8.54 -8.31
C SER A 34 -7.92 7.49 -7.27
N MET A 35 -8.90 7.03 -6.50
CA MET A 35 -8.72 5.89 -5.59
C MET A 35 -8.79 4.58 -6.37
N ILE A 36 -7.86 3.67 -6.09
CA ILE A 36 -7.73 2.37 -6.74
C ILE A 36 -7.80 1.31 -5.64
N PHE A 37 -8.77 0.39 -5.74
CA PHE A 37 -8.79 -0.79 -4.86
C PHE A 37 -7.70 -1.77 -5.28
N GLU A 38 -7.10 -2.46 -4.30
CA GLU A 38 -6.01 -3.43 -4.53
C GLU A 38 -6.37 -4.47 -5.60
N LEU A 39 -7.63 -4.94 -5.63
CA LEU A 39 -8.14 -5.88 -6.63
C LEU A 39 -8.05 -5.38 -8.08
N TYR A 40 -8.01 -4.07 -8.30
CA TYR A 40 -7.95 -3.45 -9.63
C TYR A 40 -6.58 -2.84 -9.96
N VAL A 41 -5.58 -3.02 -9.08
CA VAL A 41 -4.28 -2.35 -9.19
C VAL A 41 -3.62 -2.57 -10.55
N GLU A 42 -3.64 -3.81 -11.06
CA GLU A 42 -2.95 -4.21 -12.29
C GLU A 42 -3.43 -3.45 -13.54
N ARG A 43 -4.74 -3.20 -13.62
CA ARG A 43 -5.34 -2.50 -14.75
C ARG A 43 -5.18 -1.00 -14.59
N ALA A 44 -5.45 -0.50 -13.39
CA ALA A 44 -5.52 0.94 -13.14
C ALA A 44 -4.14 1.61 -13.12
N ILE A 45 -3.11 0.93 -12.57
CA ILE A 45 -1.79 1.51 -12.34
C ILE A 45 -1.06 1.94 -13.62
N LYS A 46 -1.29 1.23 -14.73
CA LYS A 46 -0.64 1.50 -16.02
C LYS A 46 -0.94 2.89 -16.57
N SER A 47 -2.06 3.48 -16.15
CA SER A 47 -2.47 4.83 -16.56
C SER A 47 -1.98 5.95 -15.62
N LYS A 48 -1.25 5.60 -14.55
CA LYS A 48 -0.87 6.53 -13.49
C LYS A 48 0.61 6.83 -13.55
N LYS A 49 0.96 8.11 -13.36
CA LYS A 49 2.35 8.55 -13.22
C LYS A 49 2.88 8.40 -11.79
N LEU A 50 1.99 8.43 -10.81
CA LEU A 50 2.29 8.30 -9.40
C LEU A 50 1.27 7.41 -8.72
N VAL A 51 1.75 6.48 -7.90
CA VAL A 51 0.93 5.70 -6.97
C VAL A 51 1.29 6.07 -5.53
N ILE A 52 0.27 6.36 -4.73
CA ILE A 52 0.41 6.71 -3.33
C ILE A 52 -0.22 5.59 -2.51
N MET A 53 0.58 4.92 -1.68
CA MET A 53 0.19 3.83 -0.79
C MET A 53 0.45 4.23 0.67
N PRO A 54 -0.42 5.08 1.25
CA PRO A 54 -0.19 5.65 2.58
C PRO A 54 -0.54 4.64 3.68
N PHE A 55 0.31 4.56 4.70
CA PHE A 55 0.12 3.70 5.88
C PHE A 55 -0.25 2.26 5.49
N THR A 56 0.55 1.69 4.60
CA THR A 56 0.35 0.34 4.10
C THR A 56 0.71 -0.65 5.19
N ILE A 57 -0.31 -1.14 5.90
CA ILE A 57 -0.16 -2.07 7.03
C ILE A 57 -0.05 -3.53 6.54
N VAL A 58 -0.89 -3.92 5.57
CA VAL A 58 -0.86 -5.24 4.93
C VAL A 58 -1.20 -5.07 3.46
N THR A 59 -0.37 -5.63 2.59
CA THR A 59 -0.57 -5.71 1.15
C THR A 59 -0.09 -7.07 0.67
N LEU A 60 -0.78 -7.67 -0.30
CA LEU A 60 -0.42 -8.98 -0.82
C LEU A 60 0.97 -8.95 -1.46
N SER A 61 1.76 -10.02 -1.31
CA SER A 61 3.05 -10.14 -1.99
C SER A 61 2.92 -10.02 -3.52
N SER A 62 1.80 -10.48 -4.07
CA SER A 62 1.46 -10.31 -5.49
C SER A 62 1.24 -8.84 -5.87
N THR A 63 0.63 -8.04 -5.00
CA THR A 63 0.49 -6.60 -5.20
C THR A 63 1.86 -5.93 -5.20
N TRP A 64 2.76 -6.25 -4.26
CA TRP A 64 4.12 -5.70 -4.26
C TRP A 64 4.89 -6.01 -5.55
N ARG A 65 4.78 -7.22 -6.10
CA ARG A 65 5.38 -7.55 -7.40
C ARG A 65 4.81 -6.71 -8.55
N LYS A 66 3.51 -6.42 -8.53
CA LYS A 66 2.87 -5.53 -9.53
C LYS A 66 3.38 -4.10 -9.39
N ILE A 67 3.57 -3.63 -8.16
CA ILE A 67 4.16 -2.32 -7.88
C ILE A 67 5.62 -2.27 -8.36
N LEU A 68 6.42 -3.30 -8.11
CA LEU A 68 7.80 -3.38 -8.58
C LEU A 68 7.87 -3.29 -10.10
N SER A 69 7.08 -4.11 -10.81
CA SER A 69 6.99 -4.06 -12.27
C SER A 69 6.57 -2.68 -12.77
N TYR A 70 5.65 -2.00 -12.08
CA TYR A 70 5.27 -0.64 -12.43
C TYR A 70 6.43 0.36 -12.28
N VAL A 71 7.21 0.28 -11.20
CA VAL A 71 8.40 1.12 -10.98
C VAL A 71 9.49 0.84 -12.02
N GLU A 72 9.75 -0.42 -12.33
CA GLU A 72 10.70 -0.83 -13.38
C GLU A 72 10.32 -0.28 -14.77
N ASN A 73 9.03 -0.06 -15.02
CA ASN A 73 8.52 0.58 -16.23
C ASN A 73 8.51 2.12 -16.16
N GLY A 74 9.21 2.73 -15.20
CA GLY A 74 9.34 4.19 -15.05
C GLY A 74 8.24 4.86 -14.24
N GLY A 75 7.38 4.08 -13.57
CA GLY A 75 6.37 4.59 -12.64
C GLY A 75 6.96 5.09 -11.32
N ALA A 76 6.31 6.08 -10.69
CA ALA A 76 6.71 6.57 -9.38
C ALA A 76 5.79 6.05 -8.28
N VAL A 77 6.37 5.61 -7.15
CA VAL A 77 5.61 5.11 -6.00
C VAL A 77 6.02 5.87 -4.74
N TYR A 78 5.04 6.41 -4.05
CA TYR A 78 5.16 6.79 -2.65
C TYR A 78 4.51 5.72 -1.78
N THR A 79 5.23 5.24 -0.77
CA THR A 79 4.64 4.42 0.27
C THR A 79 5.07 4.92 1.64
N SER A 80 4.15 4.85 2.60
CA SER A 80 4.50 4.90 4.02
C SER A 80 4.05 3.60 4.66
N VAL A 81 4.93 2.97 5.44
CA VAL A 81 4.67 1.70 6.12
C VAL A 81 4.68 1.92 7.63
N ILE A 82 3.75 1.29 8.33
CA ILE A 82 3.81 1.20 9.79
C ILE A 82 4.59 -0.07 10.12
N ARG A 83 5.79 0.07 10.70
CA ARG A 83 6.53 -1.07 11.29
C ARG A 83 6.34 -1.07 12.80
N GLY A 84 5.87 -2.18 13.36
CA GLY A 84 5.96 -2.50 14.80
C GLY A 84 5.37 -1.46 15.76
N VAL A 85 4.05 -1.31 15.82
CA VAL A 85 3.39 -0.49 16.86
C VAL A 85 3.04 -1.36 18.07
N ALA A 86 3.40 -0.88 19.27
CA ALA A 86 2.94 -1.42 20.56
C ALA A 86 3.14 -2.93 20.79
N ASN A 87 4.36 -3.45 20.61
CA ASN A 87 4.70 -4.88 20.79
C ASN A 87 3.92 -5.87 19.90
N LEU A 88 3.13 -5.39 18.94
CA LEU A 88 2.51 -6.24 17.93
C LEU A 88 3.55 -6.69 16.91
N ARG A 89 4.19 -7.83 17.19
CA ARG A 89 5.14 -8.52 16.30
C ARG A 89 4.51 -9.05 15.00
N ALA A 90 3.21 -8.87 14.80
CA ALA A 90 2.45 -9.44 13.69
C ALA A 90 1.66 -8.36 12.95
N LEU A 91 2.36 -7.51 12.21
CA LEU A 91 1.80 -6.84 11.03
C LEU A 91 2.74 -7.20 9.89
N HIS A 92 2.27 -8.09 9.01
CA HIS A 92 3.02 -8.68 7.91
C HIS A 92 4.10 -7.73 7.35
N GLU A 93 5.36 -8.14 7.52
CA GLU A 93 6.56 -7.51 6.92
C GLU A 93 6.57 -7.67 5.38
N ALA A 94 5.42 -7.59 4.71
CA ALA A 94 5.24 -8.01 3.32
C ALA A 94 6.18 -7.31 2.30
N PRO A 95 6.59 -6.04 2.45
CA PRO A 95 7.52 -5.48 1.48
C PRO A 95 8.98 -5.79 1.80
N THR A 96 9.33 -6.45 2.92
CA THR A 96 10.74 -6.63 3.29
C THR A 96 11.52 -7.49 2.30
N HIS A 97 10.85 -8.39 1.59
CA HIS A 97 11.50 -9.21 0.56
C HIS A 97 11.73 -8.48 -0.77
N LEU A 98 11.11 -7.30 -0.96
CA LEU A 98 11.26 -6.49 -2.17
C LEU A 98 11.72 -5.05 -1.84
N TRP A 99 12.21 -4.83 -0.61
CA TRP A 99 12.47 -3.48 -0.09
C TRP A 99 13.69 -2.87 -0.75
N THR A 100 14.73 -3.68 -0.96
CA THR A 100 15.94 -3.28 -1.67
C THR A 100 15.61 -2.96 -3.12
N GLU A 101 14.78 -3.76 -3.76
CA GLU A 101 14.40 -3.62 -5.17
C GLU A 101 13.50 -2.40 -5.39
N LEU A 102 12.54 -2.15 -4.49
CA LEU A 102 11.61 -1.03 -4.61
C LEU A 102 12.21 0.32 -4.18
N PHE A 103 13.06 0.31 -3.16
CA PHE A 103 13.50 1.55 -2.49
C PHE A 103 15.02 1.73 -2.47
N GLY A 104 15.81 0.74 -2.92
CA GLY A 104 17.27 0.80 -2.86
C GLY A 104 17.84 0.77 -1.43
N VAL A 105 17.01 0.43 -0.43
CA VAL A 105 17.40 0.44 0.98
C VAL A 105 17.59 -0.99 1.44
N GLU A 106 18.79 -1.31 1.94
CA GLU A 106 19.01 -2.59 2.61
C GLU A 106 18.26 -2.64 3.94
N LYS A 107 17.63 -3.78 4.24
CA LYS A 107 17.00 -3.98 5.56
C LYS A 107 18.10 -4.00 6.61
N HIS A 108 18.18 -2.98 7.46
CA HIS A 108 18.93 -3.12 8.71
C HIS A 108 18.28 -4.23 9.54
N SER A 109 18.99 -5.35 9.68
CA SER A 109 18.60 -6.45 10.54
C SER A 109 18.74 -5.99 12.00
N SER A 110 17.66 -5.47 12.60
CA SER A 110 17.59 -5.20 14.04
C SER A 110 17.57 -6.48 14.90
N GLN A 111 18.15 -7.59 14.42
CA GLN A 111 18.17 -8.89 15.11
C GLN A 111 19.35 -9.06 16.09
N GLN A 112 20.09 -8.00 16.44
CA GLN A 112 21.19 -8.09 17.42
C GLN A 112 20.97 -7.33 18.72
N ALA A 113 19.76 -6.84 19.00
CA ALA A 113 19.47 -6.18 20.27
C ALA A 113 18.28 -6.81 20.99
N LEU A 114 18.37 -8.10 21.30
CA LEU A 114 17.67 -8.76 22.40
C LEU A 114 18.51 -9.93 22.91
#